data_AF-A0A972DPQ3-F1
#
_entry.id   AF-A0A972DPQ3-F1
#
_cell.length_a   1.000
_cell.length_b   1.000
_cell.length_c   1.000
_cell.angle_alpha   90.00
_cell.angle_beta   90.00
_cell.angle_gamma   90.00
#
_symmetry.space_group_name_H-M   'P 1'
#
loop_
_entity.id
_entity.type
_entity.pdbx_description
1 polymer ?
#
loop_
_entity_poly.entity_id
_entity_poly.type
_entity_poly.pdbx_seq_one_letter_code
_entity_poly.pdbx_strand_id
1 'polypeptide(L)'
;MLLGKLCAAAWRCILAEVRRLLGRDDVVPGMIAAMQTRGELLHGHPHFHTLVTCGAFTAEGEFLDVPERDLGRLETDWQEAVFALYLAEE
;
A
#
# COMPACT_ATOMS: atom_id res chain seq x y z
N MET A 1 -7.96 -15.62 4.34
CA MET A 1 -7.01 -15.45 5.48
C MET A 1 -6.71 -13.97 5.66
N LEU A 2 -6.74 -13.48 6.91
CA LEU A 2 -6.50 -12.06 7.27
C LEU A 2 -5.25 -11.47 6.61
N LEU A 3 -4.18 -12.27 6.49
CA LEU A 3 -2.93 -11.91 5.82
C LEU A 3 -3.14 -11.36 4.40
N GLY A 4 -3.89 -12.08 3.57
CA GLY A 4 -4.14 -11.69 2.19
C GLY A 4 -5.02 -10.44 2.09
N LYS A 5 -5.96 -10.27 3.03
CA LYS A 5 -6.82 -9.08 3.12
C LYS A 5 -6.01 -7.83 3.46
N LEU A 6 -5.04 -7.95 4.36
CA LEU A 6 -4.13 -6.85 4.71
C LEU A 6 -3.19 -6.48 3.54
N CYS A 7 -2.63 -7.46 2.81
CA CYS A 7 -1.87 -7.17 1.58
C CYS A 7 -2.72 -6.44 0.54
N ALA A 8 -3.98 -6.86 0.35
CA ALA A 8 -4.90 -6.20 -0.56
C ALA A 8 -5.33 -4.80 -0.08
N ALA A 9 -5.38 -4.54 1.23
CA ALA A 9 -5.58 -3.20 1.78
C ALA A 9 -4.36 -2.31 1.51
N ALA A 10 -3.15 -2.79 1.78
CA ALA A 10 -1.92 -2.03 1.53
C ALA A 10 -1.80 -1.65 0.06
N TRP A 11 -2.08 -2.59 -0.85
CA TRP A 11 -2.16 -2.31 -2.29
C TRP A 11 -3.15 -1.20 -2.63
N ARG A 12 -4.36 -1.24 -2.07
CA ARG A 12 -5.39 -0.21 -2.32
C ARG A 12 -4.97 1.17 -1.84
N CYS A 13 -4.34 1.28 -0.66
CA CYS A 13 -3.81 2.54 -0.14
C CYS A 13 -2.72 3.12 -1.07
N ILE A 14 -1.76 2.29 -1.48
CA ILE A 14 -0.69 2.70 -2.40
C ILE A 14 -1.24 3.13 -3.76
N LEU A 15 -2.17 2.34 -4.34
CA LEU A 15 -2.81 2.65 -5.61
C LEU A 15 -3.56 3.98 -5.55
N ALA A 16 -4.33 4.22 -4.48
CA ALA A 16 -5.07 5.45 -4.28
C ALA A 16 -4.14 6.67 -4.17
N GLU A 17 -3.05 6.57 -3.41
CA GLU A 17 -2.10 7.67 -3.26
C GLU A 17 -1.38 7.99 -4.58
N VAL A 18 -0.94 6.96 -5.31
CA VAL A 18 -0.31 7.14 -6.63
C VAL A 18 -1.25 7.81 -7.62
N ARG A 19 -2.50 7.37 -7.69
CA ARG A 19 -3.52 7.95 -8.57
C ARG A 19 -3.85 9.39 -8.20
N ARG A 20 -3.93 9.69 -6.91
CA ARG A 20 -4.12 11.06 -6.41
C ARG A 20 -2.96 11.97 -6.79
N LEU A 21 -1.71 11.53 -6.57
CA LEU A 21 -0.52 12.33 -6.87
C LEU A 21 -0.37 12.62 -8.37
N LEU A 22 -0.77 11.68 -9.23
CA LEU A 22 -0.76 11.86 -10.69
C LEU A 22 -2.03 12.50 -11.24
N GLY A 23 -3.09 12.65 -10.43
CA GLY A 23 -4.40 13.10 -10.89
C GLY A 23 -5.03 12.20 -11.95
N ARG A 24 -4.77 10.89 -11.89
CA ARG A 24 -5.14 9.90 -12.92
C ARG A 24 -5.64 8.61 -12.28
N ASP A 25 -6.75 8.08 -12.78
CA ASP A 25 -7.31 6.79 -12.32
C ASP A 25 -6.92 5.60 -13.20
N ASP A 26 -6.34 5.87 -14.37
CA ASP A 26 -6.00 4.88 -15.39
C ASP A 26 -4.55 4.34 -15.26
N VAL A 27 -3.86 4.72 -14.20
CA VAL A 27 -2.48 4.34 -13.92
C VAL A 27 -2.38 3.30 -12.82
N VAL A 28 -1.34 2.47 -12.88
CA VAL A 28 -1.08 1.39 -11.92
C VAL A 28 0.40 1.34 -11.56
N PRO A 29 0.78 1.49 -10.27
CA PRO A 29 2.15 1.27 -9.82
C PRO A 29 2.49 -0.23 -9.79
N GLY A 30 3.77 -0.57 -9.82
CA GLY A 30 4.22 -1.90 -9.42
C GLY A 30 4.37 -2.00 -7.91
N MET A 31 4.01 -3.13 -7.32
CA MET A 31 4.22 -3.38 -5.89
C MET A 31 4.51 -4.86 -5.59
N ILE A 32 5.50 -5.10 -4.73
CA ILE A 32 5.72 -6.38 -4.06
C ILE A 32 5.60 -6.14 -2.56
N ALA A 33 4.84 -6.99 -1.87
CA ALA A 33 4.63 -6.92 -0.42
C ALA A 33 5.07 -8.22 0.26
N ALA A 34 5.79 -8.09 1.37
CA ALA A 34 6.14 -9.18 2.25
C ALA A 34 5.70 -8.85 3.68
N MET A 35 5.04 -9.79 4.36
CA MET A 35 4.73 -9.65 5.79
C MET A 35 5.84 -10.24 6.64
N GLN A 36 6.20 -9.54 7.71
CA GLN A 36 7.04 -10.05 8.77
C GLN A 36 6.33 -9.92 10.13
N THR A 37 6.43 -10.94 10.98
CA THR A 37 5.74 -10.99 12.29
C THR A 37 6.64 -10.65 13.47
N ARG A 38 7.95 -10.56 13.25
CA ARG A 38 8.96 -10.28 14.27
C ARG A 38 9.65 -8.95 13.99
N GLY A 39 9.83 -8.15 15.03
CA GLY A 39 10.58 -6.90 14.99
C GLY A 39 12.04 -7.13 15.38
N GLU A 40 12.59 -6.26 16.23
CA GLU A 40 13.89 -6.49 16.84
C GLU A 40 13.82 -7.66 17.84
N LEU A 41 14.76 -8.60 17.73
CA LEU A 41 14.80 -9.86 18.50
C LEU A 41 13.52 -10.71 18.31
N LEU A 42 12.91 -11.18 19.39
CA LEU A 42 11.74 -12.06 19.38
C LEU A 42 10.43 -11.32 19.65
N HIS A 43 10.43 -9.99 19.71
CA HIS A 43 9.19 -9.25 19.96
C HIS A 43 8.22 -9.38 18.77
N GLY A 44 6.93 -9.59 19.09
CA GLY A 44 5.87 -9.59 18.11
C GLY A 44 5.69 -8.18 17.54
N HIS A 45 5.85 -8.06 16.23
CA HIS A 45 5.72 -6.79 15.51
C HIS A 45 5.24 -7.10 14.09
N PRO A 46 3.95 -7.37 13.89
CA PRO A 46 3.41 -7.63 12.55
C PRO A 46 3.50 -6.35 11.71
N HIS A 47 4.30 -6.39 10.65
CA HIS A 47 4.49 -5.28 9.73
C HIS A 47 4.68 -5.77 8.28
N PHE A 48 4.59 -4.82 7.36
CA PHE A 48 4.80 -5.06 5.93
C PHE A 48 6.06 -4.35 5.46
N HIS A 49 6.81 -5.04 4.62
CA HIS A 49 7.77 -4.40 3.72
C HIS A 49 7.15 -4.36 2.34
N THR A 50 7.21 -3.18 1.72
CA THR A 50 6.71 -3.00 0.36
C THR A 50 7.80 -2.38 -0.50
N LEU A 51 8.01 -2.96 -1.68
CA LEU A 51 8.77 -2.33 -2.75
C LEU A 51 7.77 -1.83 -3.76
N VAL A 52 7.74 -0.52 -3.96
CA VAL A 52 6.82 0.15 -4.87
C VAL A 52 7.65 0.88 -5.91
N THR A 53 7.23 0.82 -7.18
CA THR A 53 7.88 1.59 -8.25
C THR A 53 7.90 3.09 -7.94
N CYS A 54 8.90 3.82 -8.41
CA CYS A 54 8.97 5.29 -8.25
C CYS A 54 7.91 6.04 -9.08
N GLY A 55 7.14 5.31 -9.87
CA GLY A 55 6.13 5.85 -10.77
C GLY A 55 4.99 4.84 -11.00
N ALA A 56 4.17 5.09 -12.00
CA ALA A 56 3.07 4.23 -12.40
C ALA A 56 3.02 4.04 -13.92
N PHE A 57 2.43 2.94 -14.36
CA PHE A 57 2.27 2.62 -15.78
C PHE A 57 0.85 2.93 -16.25
N THR A 58 0.72 3.49 -17.45
CA THR A 58 -0.56 3.55 -18.18
C THR A 58 -0.89 2.19 -18.81
N ALA A 59 -2.11 2.04 -19.35
CA ALA A 59 -2.50 0.83 -20.09
C ALA A 59 -1.66 0.63 -21.37
N GLU A 60 -1.17 1.72 -21.95
CA GLU A 60 -0.30 1.74 -23.13
C GLU A 60 1.18 1.46 -22.79
N GLY A 61 1.51 1.32 -21.50
CA GLY A 61 2.87 1.02 -21.03
C GLY A 61 3.78 2.23 -20.84
N GLU A 62 3.23 3.45 -20.88
CA GLU A 62 3.99 4.66 -20.53
C GLU A 62 4.26 4.70 -19.02
N PHE A 63 5.49 5.03 -18.62
CA PHE A 63 5.86 5.20 -17.22
C PHE A 63 5.84 6.67 -16.81
N LEU A 64 5.09 6.97 -15.75
CA LEU A 64 4.93 8.32 -15.20
C LEU A 64 5.57 8.38 -13.82
N ASP A 65 6.55 9.26 -13.64
CA ASP A 65 7.18 9.50 -12.35
C ASP A 65 6.18 10.08 -11.35
N VAL A 66 6.12 9.50 -10.16
CA VAL A 66 5.26 9.98 -9.08
C VAL A 66 6.08 10.96 -8.23
N PRO A 67 5.54 12.15 -7.91
CA PRO A 67 6.16 13.06 -6.94
C PRO A 67 6.42 12.39 -5.59
N GLU A 68 7.20 13.04 -4.71
CA GLU A 68 7.41 12.52 -3.37
C GLU A 68 6.06 12.28 -2.66
N ARG A 69 5.91 11.07 -2.10
CA ARG A 69 4.64 10.63 -1.51
C ARG A 69 4.40 11.30 -0.17
N ASP A 70 3.15 11.64 0.10
CA ASP A 70 2.75 12.09 1.43
C ASP A 70 2.58 10.86 2.35
N LEU A 71 3.65 10.54 3.08
CA LEU A 71 3.68 9.38 3.97
C LEU A 71 2.70 9.51 5.14
N GLY A 72 2.40 10.73 5.61
CA GLY A 72 1.46 10.93 6.72
C GLY A 72 0.01 10.67 6.30
N ARG A 73 -0.34 11.08 5.08
CA ARG A 73 -1.63 10.75 4.47
C ARG A 73 -1.76 9.24 4.23
N LEU A 74 -0.72 8.63 3.65
CA LEU A 74 -0.70 7.19 3.39
C LEU A 74 -0.82 6.38 4.68
N GLU A 75 -0.17 6.81 5.78
CA GLU A 75 -0.30 6.19 7.09
C GLU A 75 -1.74 6.27 7.61
N THR A 76 -2.39 7.43 7.48
CA THR A 76 -3.80 7.61 7.89
C THR A 76 -4.73 6.67 7.10
N ASP A 77 -4.63 6.68 5.76
CA ASP A 77 -5.42 5.81 4.88
C ASP A 77 -5.20 4.32 5.22
N TRP A 78 -3.96 3.95 5.58
CA TRP A 78 -3.61 2.59 6.01
C TRP A 78 -4.25 2.22 7.36
N GLN A 79 -4.16 3.09 8.36
CA GLN A 79 -4.76 2.86 9.68
C GLN A 79 -6.27 2.67 9.57
N GLU A 80 -6.96 3.50 8.78
CA GLU A 80 -8.40 3.38 8.51
C GLU A 80 -8.74 2.05 7.83
N ALA A 81 -7.97 1.64 6.82
CA ALA A 81 -8.20 0.38 6.11
C ALA A 81 -7.99 -0.84 7.03
N VAL A 82 -6.99 -0.81 7.90
CA VAL A 82 -6.73 -1.86 8.89
C VAL A 82 -7.85 -1.92 9.92
N PHE A 83 -8.28 -0.78 10.45
CA PHE A 83 -9.35 -0.71 11.43
C PHE A 83 -10.67 -1.25 10.86
N ALA A 84 -11.04 -0.83 9.65
CA ALA A 84 -12.22 -1.32 8.94
C ALA A 84 -12.15 -2.83 8.68
N LEU A 85 -10.97 -3.37 8.34
CA LEU A 85 -10.78 -4.81 8.21
C LEU A 85 -11.04 -5.53 9.53
N TYR A 86 -10.46 -5.07 10.64
CA TYR A 86 -10.68 -5.71 11.94
C TYR A 86 -12.13 -5.65 12.41
N LEU A 87 -12.85 -4.55 12.15
CA LEU A 87 -14.29 -4.46 12.46
C LEU A 87 -15.14 -5.46 11.65
N ALA A 88 -14.66 -5.87 10.48
CA ALA A 88 -15.35 -6.80 9.61
C ALA A 88 -14.95 -8.27 9.81
N GLU A 89 -13.94 -8.55 10.63
CA GLU A 89 -13.63 -9.91 11.08
C GLU A 89 -14.43 -10.19 12.37
N GLU A 90 -15.25 -11.25 12.36
CA GLU A 90 -15.93 -11.80 13.55
C GLU A 90 -14.99 -12.65 14.41
#